data_AF-A0A6P1J9V6-F1
#
_entry.id   AF-A0A6P1J9V6-F1
#
_cell.length_a   1.000
_cell.length_b   1.000
_cell.length_c   1.000
_cell.angle_alpha   90.00
_cell.angle_beta   90.00
_cell.angle_gamma   90.00
#
_symmetry.space_group_name_H-M   'P 1'
#
loop_
_entity.id
_entity.type
_entity.pdbx_description
1 polymer ?
#
loop_
_entity_poly.entity_id
_entity_poly.type
_entity_poly.pdbx_seq_one_letter_code
_entity_poly.pdbx_strand_id
1 'polypeptide(L)'
;MPALRLVLYLVDDPEQTPHLCTFHGDRHRLAHDLETRQFLPVVRGHGQYSVVAVNRIQRVEFERLEEDAADEPARRVGDLEKSAHTLRA
;
A
#
# COMPACT_ATOMS: atom_id res chain seq x y z
N MET A 1 2.73 3.65 -18.19
CA MET A 1 3.20 4.84 -17.42
C MET A 1 3.81 4.29 -16.15
N PRO A 2 5.05 4.66 -15.76
CA PRO A 2 5.73 4.00 -14.64
C PRO A 2 4.87 4.09 -13.38
N ALA A 3 4.81 2.98 -12.66
CA ALA A 3 4.09 2.88 -11.41
C ALA A 3 4.95 2.18 -10.35
N LEU A 4 4.76 2.60 -9.11
CA LEU A 4 5.38 2.01 -7.95
C LEU A 4 4.31 1.37 -7.08
N ARG A 5 4.56 0.16 -6.60
CA ARG A 5 3.79 -0.42 -5.50
C ARG A 5 4.39 0.14 -4.21
N LEU A 6 3.57 0.84 -3.43
CA LEU A 6 3.94 1.40 -2.14
C LEU A 6 3.35 0.54 -1.03
N VAL A 7 4.17 0.30 0.00
CA VAL A 7 3.74 -0.20 1.31
C VAL A 7 3.94 0.93 2.30
N LEU A 8 2.83 1.48 2.80
CA LEU A 8 2.84 2.61 3.73
C LEU A 8 2.58 2.14 5.15
N TYR A 9 3.37 2.64 6.09
CA TYR A 9 3.13 2.51 7.52
C TYR A 9 2.80 3.91 8.07
N LEU A 10 1.67 4.03 8.77
CA LEU A 10 1.15 5.32 9.24
C LEU A 10 1.37 5.49 10.74
N VAL A 11 1.66 6.72 11.17
CA VAL A 11 1.92 7.06 12.58
C VAL A 11 0.69 6.88 13.47
N ASP A 12 -0.51 7.00 12.89
CA ASP A 12 -1.79 6.91 13.62
C ASP A 12 -2.29 5.46 13.74
N ASP A 13 -1.57 4.50 13.14
CA ASP A 13 -1.89 3.08 13.23
C ASP A 13 -0.98 2.38 14.27
N PRO A 14 -1.47 2.12 15.49
CA PRO A 14 -0.68 1.48 16.54
C PRO A 14 -0.32 0.03 16.22
N GLU A 15 -1.07 -0.62 15.32
CA GLU A 15 -0.82 -2.01 14.90
C GLU A 15 0.22 -2.09 13.77
N GLN A 16 0.65 -0.94 13.24
CA GLN A 16 1.58 -0.82 12.11
C GLN A 16 1.13 -1.64 10.90
N THR A 17 -0.17 -1.61 10.59
CA THR A 17 -0.75 -2.34 9.46
C THR A 17 -0.20 -1.77 8.16
N PRO A 18 0.36 -2.61 7.27
CA PRO A 18 0.84 -2.15 5.98
C PRO A 18 -0.34 -1.75 5.07
N HIS A 19 -0.32 -0.52 4.56
CA HIS A 19 -1.27 -0.07 3.55
C HIS A 19 -0.66 -0.16 2.16
N LEU A 20 -1.15 -1.13 1.36
CA LEU A 20 -0.77 -1.25 -0.04
C LEU A 20 -1.50 -0.22 -0.91
N CYS A 21 -0.73 0.46 -1.74
CA CYS A 21 -1.28 1.34 -2.77
C CYS A 21 -0.33 1.45 -3.97
N THR A 22 -0.84 1.99 -5.07
CA THR A 22 -0.10 2.22 -6.30
C THR A 22 0.11 3.71 -6.49
N PHE A 23 1.35 4.12 -6.76
CA PHE A 23 1.69 5.48 -7.13
C PHE A 23 2.07 5.55 -8.60
N HIS A 24 1.43 6.46 -9.35
CA HIS A 24 1.73 6.67 -10.77
C HIS A 24 2.83 7.71 -10.93
N GLY A 25 4.07 7.24 -10.99
CA GLY A 25 5.28 8.02 -11.15
C GLY A 25 6.51 7.14 -10.94
N ASP A 26 7.69 7.71 -11.13
CA ASP A 26 8.95 7.05 -10.80
C ASP A 26 9.42 7.42 -9.38
N ARG A 27 10.58 6.87 -8.99
CA ARG A 27 11.19 7.14 -7.68
C ARG A 27 11.52 8.62 -7.45
N HIS A 28 11.89 9.36 -8.49
CA HIS A 28 12.30 10.76 -8.35
C HIS A 28 11.08 11.62 -8.09
N ARG A 29 9.99 11.35 -8.79
CA ARG A 29 8.70 12.01 -8.52
C ARG A 29 8.15 11.63 -7.15
N LEU A 30 8.25 10.37 -6.73
CA LEU A 30 7.82 9.96 -5.39
C LEU A 30 8.59 10.73 -4.31
N ALA A 31 9.92 10.79 -4.39
CA ALA A 31 10.75 11.54 -3.46
C ALA A 31 10.38 13.03 -3.43
N HIS A 32 10.26 13.64 -4.61
CA HIS A 32 9.85 15.05 -4.72
C HIS A 32 8.47 15.31 -4.12
N ASP A 33 7.48 14.44 -4.39
CA ASP A 33 6.12 14.59 -3.87
C ASP A 33 6.08 14.39 -2.35
N LEU A 34 6.88 13.47 -1.80
CA LEU A 34 7.03 13.29 -0.34
C LEU A 34 7.71 14.49 0.35
N GLU A 35 8.58 15.22 -0.34
CA GLU A 35 9.26 16.40 0.22
C GLU A 35 8.40 17.67 0.12
N THR A 36 7.65 17.82 -0.96
CA THR A 36 7.03 19.11 -1.33
C THR A 36 5.52 19.17 -1.12
N ARG A 37 4.84 18.02 -1.03
CA ARG A 37 3.37 17.98 -0.92
C ARG A 37 2.92 17.61 0.48
N GLN A 38 1.75 18.14 0.84
CA GLN A 38 1.05 17.73 2.06
C GLN A 38 0.31 16.40 1.86
N PHE A 39 -0.09 16.09 0.63
CA PHE A 39 -0.86 14.90 0.28
C PHE A 39 -0.25 14.18 -0.92
N LEU A 40 -0.09 12.86 -0.79
CA LEU A 40 0.38 11.96 -1.83
C LEU A 40 -0.82 11.30 -2.53
N PRO A 41 -1.05 11.54 -3.83
CA PRO A 41 -2.09 10.86 -4.58
C PRO A 41 -1.68 9.43 -4.90
N VAL A 42 -2.56 8.47 -4.60
CA VAL A 42 -2.34 7.04 -4.80
C VAL A 42 -3.61 6.36 -5.31
N VAL A 43 -3.47 5.15 -5.82
CA VAL A 43 -4.57 4.27 -6.18
C VAL A 43 -4.60 3.09 -5.20
N ARG A 44 -5.76 2.77 -4.66
CA ARG A 44 -5.98 1.59 -3.81
C ARG A 44 -6.87 0.59 -4.54
N GLY A 45 -6.60 -0.70 -4.34
CA GLY A 45 -7.43 -1.80 -4.86
C GLY A 45 -7.77 -1.67 -6.34
N HIS A 46 -9.04 -1.89 -6.69
CA HIS A 46 -9.60 -1.89 -8.05
C HIS A 46 -9.70 -0.48 -8.68
N GLY A 47 -8.61 0.29 -8.70
CA GLY A 47 -8.58 1.60 -9.36
C GLY A 47 -9.21 2.74 -8.55
N GLN A 48 -9.41 2.57 -7.24
CA GLN A 48 -9.95 3.64 -6.40
C GLN A 48 -8.86 4.69 -6.12
N TYR A 49 -9.06 5.91 -6.62
CA TYR A 49 -8.17 7.03 -6.32
C TYR A 49 -8.33 7.46 -4.86
N SER A 50 -7.22 7.73 -4.19
CA SER A 50 -7.14 8.12 -2.78
C SER A 50 -5.97 9.07 -2.56
N VAL A 51 -5.95 9.75 -1.42
CA VAL A 51 -4.84 10.60 -0.99
C VAL A 51 -4.37 10.19 0.39
N VAL A 52 -3.06 10.26 0.62
CA VAL A 52 -2.44 9.99 1.94
C VAL A 52 -1.75 11.25 2.43
N ALA A 53 -2.01 11.64 3.67
CA ALA A 53 -1.31 12.77 4.28
C ALA A 53 0.16 12.40 4.53
N VAL A 54 1.08 13.14 3.92
CA VAL A 54 2.52 12.82 3.93
C VAL A 54 3.10 12.88 5.33
N ASN A 55 2.68 13.86 6.14
CA ASN A 55 3.10 14.00 7.53
C ASN A 55 2.62 12.87 8.47
N ARG A 56 1.76 11.97 7.98
CA ARG A 56 1.33 10.76 8.71
C ARG A 56 2.10 9.51 8.28
N ILE A 57 2.90 9.57 7.23
CA ILE A 57 3.70 8.44 6.77
C ILE A 57 4.92 8.30 7.69
N GLN A 58 4.98 7.19 8.42
CA GLN A 58 6.13 6.85 9.26
C GLN A 58 7.23 6.19 8.44
N ARG A 59 6.85 5.25 7.57
CA ARG A 59 7.75 4.49 6.71
C ARG A 59 7.10 4.23 5.37
N VAL A 60 7.91 4.35 4.33
CA VAL A 60 7.56 4.02 2.94
C VAL A 60 8.53 2.94 2.47
N GLU A 61 7.97 1.85 1.96
CA GLU A 61 8.70 0.87 1.17
C GLU A 61 8.08 0.84 -0.22
N PHE A 62 8.91 0.67 -1.26
CA PHE A 62 8.41 0.67 -2.62
C PHE A 62 9.21 -0.22 -3.56
N GLU A 63 8.53 -0.69 -4.58
CA GLU A 63 9.10 -1.44 -5.70
C GLU A 63 8.48 -0.96 -7.02
N ARG A 64 9.21 -1.18 -8.12
CA ARG A 64 8.72 -0.85 -9.46
C ARG A 64 7.75 -1.94 -9.92
N LEU A 65 6.59 -1.53 -10.43
CA LEU A 65 5.70 -2.44 -11.14
C LEU A 65 6.23 -2.60 -12.57
N GLU A 66 6.65 -3.82 -12.93
CA GLU A 66 6.90 -4.19 -14.31
C GLU A 66 5.54 -4.38 -15.01
N GLU A 67 5.37 -3.83 -16.22
CA GLU A 67 4.06 -3.69 -16.89
C GLU A 67 3.39 -5.03 -17.32
N ASP A 68 3.91 -6.19 -16.91
CA ASP A 68 3.40 -7.53 -17.28
C ASP A 68 2.66 -8.30 -16.18
N ALA A 69 2.40 -7.69 -15.01
CA ALA A 69 1.56 -8.30 -13.96
C ALA A 69 0.19 -7.62 -13.87
N ALA A 70 -0.56 -7.62 -14.98
CA ALA A 70 -2.01 -7.50 -14.91
C ALA A 70 -2.54 -8.79 -14.26
N ASP A 71 -3.35 -8.65 -13.20
CA ASP A 71 -3.98 -9.73 -12.42
C ASP A 71 -3.06 -10.51 -11.45
N GLU A 72 -2.83 -9.93 -10.25
CA GLU A 72 -2.84 -10.75 -9.03
C GLU A 72 -3.90 -10.20 -8.07
N PRO A 73 -5.02 -10.93 -7.85
CA PRO A 73 -6.06 -10.51 -6.93
C PRO A 73 -5.53 -10.58 -5.50
N ALA A 74 -5.91 -9.59 -4.71
CA ALA A 74 -5.71 -9.52 -3.27
C ALA A 74 -5.80 -10.90 -2.59
N ARG A 75 -4.65 -11.49 -2.28
CA ARG A 75 -4.59 -12.65 -1.39
C ARG A 75 -4.96 -12.15 0.01
N ARG A 76 -6.24 -12.36 0.31
CA ARG A 76 -6.93 -12.27 1.59
C ARG A 76 -5.96 -12.44 2.77
N VAL A 77 -5.71 -11.35 3.48
CA VAL A 77 -5.37 -11.41 4.90
C VAL A 77 -6.70 -11.70 5.62
N GLY A 78 -7.04 -12.98 5.70
CA GLY A 78 -8.34 -13.43 6.22
C GLY A 78 -8.49 -14.93 6.47
N ASP A 79 -7.40 -15.70 6.43
CA ASP A 79 -7.41 -17.15 6.68
C ASP A 79 -6.47 -17.53 7.84
N LEU A 80 -6.53 -16.78 8.94
CA LEU A 80 -5.88 -17.17 10.21
C LEU A 80 -6.83 -17.34 11.40
N GLU A 81 -8.15 -17.28 11.20
CA GLU A 81 -9.13 -17.41 12.31
C GLU A 81 -10.04 -18.65 12.25
N LYS A 82 -9.89 -19.56 11.26
CA LYS A 82 -10.69 -20.80 11.21
C LYS A 82 -9.99 -22.09 11.60
N SER A 83 -8.72 -22.06 12.00
CA SER A 83 -8.00 -23.26 12.44
C SER A 83 -8.06 -23.52 13.96
N ALA A 84 -8.74 -22.69 14.75
CA ALA A 84 -8.82 -22.87 16.21
C ALA A 84 -10.10 -23.59 16.71
N HIS A 85 -10.98 -24.06 15.81
CA HIS A 85 -12.26 -24.61 16.22
C HIS A 85 -12.62 -25.94 15.58
N THR A 86 -11.69 -26.90 15.57
CA THR A 86 -12.04 -28.33 15.48
C THR A 86 -10.92 -29.17 16.07
N LEU A 87 -11.00 -29.48 17.37
CA LEU A 87 -10.37 -30.67 18.02
C LEU A 87 -10.85 -30.75 19.48
N ARG A 88 -12.15 -30.93 19.65
CA ARG A 88 -12.73 -31.61 20.83
C ARG A 88 -13.97 -32.37 20.35
N ALA A 89 -13.74 -33.61 19.94
CA ALA A 89 -14.70 -34.70 20.01
C ALA A 89 -13.97 -35.85 20.70
#